data_AF-A0A9E5NEY4-F1
#
_entry.id   AF-A0A9E5NEY4-F1
#
_cell.length_a   1.000
_cell.length_b   1.000
_cell.length_c   1.000
_cell.angle_alpha   90.00
_cell.angle_beta   90.00
_cell.angle_gamma   90.00
#
_symmetry.space_group_name_H-M   'P 1'
#
loop_
_entity.id
_entity.type
_entity.pdbx_description
1 polymer ?
#
loop_
_entity_poly.entity_id
_entity_poly.type
_entity_poly.pdbx_seq_one_letter_code
_entity_poly.pdbx_strand_id
1 'polypeptide(L)' 'DVQGYIALIREGKFKEAYELIRRTNPLPAVCGRVCYHPCEEECKRNHLDDPLAVRALKRFVCDQFDSNELE' A
#
# COMPACT_ATOMS: atom_id res chain seq x y z
N ASP A 1 7.13 4.23 -2.35
CA ASP A 1 7.21 4.94 -1.07
C ASP A 1 6.12 4.41 -0.13
N VAL A 2 6.49 3.62 0.90
CA VAL A 2 5.54 3.02 1.85
C VAL A 2 4.90 4.06 2.76
N GLN A 3 5.67 5.02 3.24
CA GLN A 3 5.20 6.02 4.19
C GLN A 3 4.23 6.99 3.51
N GLY A 4 4.53 7.39 2.28
CA GLY A 4 3.71 8.32 1.50
C GLY A 4 2.29 7.82 1.23
N TYR A 5 2.12 6.60 0.70
CA TYR A 5 0.75 6.13 0.42
C TYR A 5 -0.01 5.80 1.71
N ILE A 6 0.66 5.40 2.80
CA ILE A 6 -0.02 5.19 4.09
C ILE A 6 -0.53 6.52 4.66
N ALA A 7 0.24 7.60 4.52
CA ALA A 7 -0.22 8.94 4.91
C ALA A 7 -1.46 9.36 4.10
N LEU A 8 -1.45 9.15 2.78
CA LEU A 8 -2.60 9.43 1.92
C LEU A 8 -3.82 8.58 2.27
N ILE A 9 -3.65 7.29 2.58
CA ILE A 9 -4.72 6.42 3.09
C ILE A 9 -5.33 6.98 4.37
N ARG A 10 -4.50 7.43 5.32
CA ARG A 10 -4.96 8.03 6.57
C ARG A 10 -5.80 9.29 6.35
N GLU A 11 -5.47 10.06 5.31
CA GLU A 11 -6.21 11.27 4.91
C GLU A 11 -7.47 10.98 4.07
N GLY A 12 -7.75 9.72 3.75
CA GLY A 12 -8.87 9.33 2.88
C GLY A 12 -8.60 9.58 1.38
N LYS A 13 -7.38 9.96 1.01
CA LYS A 13 -6.93 10.24 -0.37
C LYS A 13 -6.54 8.95 -1.09
N PHE A 14 -7.51 8.07 -1.29
CA PHE A 14 -7.25 6.72 -1.80
C PHE A 14 -6.78 6.71 -3.25
N LYS A 15 -7.26 7.65 -4.09
CA LYS A 15 -6.85 7.74 -5.50
C LYS A 15 -5.38 8.13 -5.59
N GLU A 16 -4.96 9.16 -4.87
CA GLU A 16 -3.58 9.61 -4.82
C GLU A 16 -2.67 8.53 -4.21
N ALA A 17 -3.15 7.80 -3.19
CA ALA A 17 -2.42 6.67 -2.62
C ALA A 17 -2.18 5.58 -3.67
N TYR A 18 -3.22 5.23 -4.43
CA TYR A 18 -3.14 4.24 -5.51
C TYR A 18 -2.17 4.67 -6.62
N GLU A 19 -2.29 5.91 -7.09
CA GLU A 19 -1.38 6.48 -8.09
C GLU A 19 0.08 6.49 -7.60
N LEU A 20 0.32 6.89 -6.35
CA LEU A 20 1.65 6.90 -5.74
C LEU A 20 2.25 5.49 -5.67
N ILE A 21 1.45 4.48 -5.32
CA ILE A 21 1.90 3.09 -5.37
C ILE A 21 2.29 2.70 -6.80
N ARG A 22 1.43 3.00 -7.79
CA ARG A 22 1.64 2.64 -9.20
C ARG A 22 2.88 3.26 -9.83
N ARG A 23 3.32 4.43 -9.37
CA ARG A 23 4.57 5.07 -9.83
C ARG A 23 5.80 4.16 -9.73
N THR A 24 5.81 3.27 -8.74
CA THR A 24 6.97 2.38 -8.47
C THR A 24 6.64 0.90 -8.55
N ASN A 25 5.36 0.53 -8.62
CA ASN A 25 4.92 -0.84 -8.70
C ASN A 25 3.82 -0.98 -9.75
N PRO A 26 4.10 -1.59 -10.92
CA PRO A 26 3.10 -1.74 -11.99
C PRO A 26 1.99 -2.75 -11.66
N LEU A 27 2.20 -3.64 -10.68
CA LEU A 27 1.26 -4.71 -10.32
C LEU A 27 0.89 -4.68 -8.83
N PRO A 28 0.37 -3.54 -8.31
CA PRO A 28 0.20 -3.38 -6.88
C PRO A 28 -0.93 -4.24 -6.32
N ALA A 29 -1.98 -4.50 -7.11
CA ALA A 29 -3.08 -5.39 -6.75
C ALA A 29 -2.62 -6.84 -6.53
N VAL A 30 -1.67 -7.32 -7.35
CA VAL A 30 -1.05 -8.64 -7.20
C VAL A 30 -0.15 -8.64 -5.97
N CYS A 31 0.73 -7.65 -5.83
CA CYS A 31 1.59 -7.53 -4.66
C CYS A 31 0.81 -7.40 -3.35
N GLY A 32 -0.39 -6.80 -3.35
CA GLY A 32 -1.27 -6.77 -2.16
C GLY A 32 -1.80 -8.14 -1.74
N ARG A 33 -1.73 -9.15 -2.61
CA ARG A 33 -2.24 -10.52 -2.36
C ARG A 33 -1.14 -11.55 -2.13
N VAL A 34 -0.07 -11.49 -2.92
CA VAL A 34 0.97 -12.55 -2.93
C VAL A 34 2.27 -12.17 -2.24
N CYS A 35 2.48 -10.89 -1.95
CA CYS A 35 3.72 -10.46 -1.29
C CYS A 35 3.85 -11.12 0.09
N TYR A 36 5.03 -11.61 0.41
CA TYR A 36 5.41 -12.13 1.73
C TYR A 36 5.86 -11.02 2.69
N HIS A 37 5.57 -9.75 2.35
CA HIS A 37 5.73 -8.55 3.21
C HIS A 37 7.09 -8.40 3.94
N PRO A 38 8.25 -8.45 3.24
CA PRO A 38 9.55 -8.21 3.86
C PRO A 38 9.68 -6.79 4.45
N CYS A 39 8.93 -5.82 3.90
CA CYS A 39 8.88 -4.46 4.44
C CYS A 39 8.24 -4.36 5.83
N GLU A 40 7.42 -5.34 6.23
CA GLU A 40 6.80 -5.36 7.56
C GLU A 40 7.78 -5.87 8.63
N GLU A 41 8.71 -6.74 8.25
CA GLU A 41 9.80 -7.25 9.13
C GLU A 41 10.77 -6.12 9.53
N GLU A 42 11.08 -5.23 8.59
CA GLU A 42 11.97 -4.06 8.81
C GLU A 42 11.23 -2.82 9.32
N CYS A 43 9.95 -2.93 9.71
CA CYS A 43 9.18 -1.81 10.19
C CYS A 43 9.71 -1.33 11.54
N LYS A 44 10.08 -0.05 11.67
CA LYS A 44 10.54 0.55 12.95
C LYS A 44 9.53 0.39 14.10
N ARG A 45 8.26 0.17 13.79
CA ARG A 45 7.20 -0.04 14.77
C ARG A 45 7.35 -1.36 15.54
N ASN A 46 8.08 -2.34 14.98
CA ASN A 46 8.46 -3.59 15.65
C ASN A 46 9.25 -3.38 16.96
N HIS A 47 9.84 -2.18 17.17
CA HIS A 47 10.52 -1.84 18.43
C HIS A 47 9.57 -1.34 19.53
N LEU A 48 8.29 -1.13 19.23
CA LEU A 48 7.29 -0.61 20.16
C LEU A 48 6.15 -1.62 20.34
N ASP A 49 5.57 -2.07 19.23
CA ASP A 49 4.44 -3.00 19.15
C ASP A 49 4.44 -3.72 17.78
N ASP A 50 3.27 -3.93 17.18
CA ASP A 50 3.14 -4.64 15.89
C ASP A 50 3.43 -3.75 14.68
N PRO A 51 3.99 -4.32 13.59
CA PRO A 51 4.24 -3.56 12.37
C PRO A 51 2.93 -3.09 11.74
N LEU A 52 3.04 -2.06 10.89
CA LEU A 52 1.90 -1.70 10.05
C LEU A 52 1.62 -2.82 9.04
N ALA A 53 0.34 -3.14 8.82
CA ALA A 53 -0.09 -4.12 7.82
C ALA A 53 0.00 -3.55 6.40
N VAL A 54 1.22 -3.24 5.94
CA VAL A 54 1.55 -2.60 4.67
C VAL A 54 0.93 -3.34 3.48
N ARG A 55 1.01 -4.68 3.43
CA ARG A 55 0.41 -5.50 2.38
C ARG A 55 -1.11 -5.36 2.36
N ALA A 56 -1.75 -5.37 3.53
CA ALA A 56 -3.19 -5.23 3.64
C ALA A 56 -3.65 -3.83 3.23
N LEU A 57 -2.93 -2.78 3.63
CA LEU A 57 -3.21 -1.40 3.23
C LEU A 57 -3.07 -1.22 1.71
N LYS A 58 -2.04 -1.80 1.10
CA LYS A 58 -1.85 -1.81 -0.36
C LYS A 58 -3.02 -2.49 -1.06
N ARG A 59 -3.44 -3.67 -0.57
CA ARG A 59 -4.60 -4.39 -1.10
C ARG A 59 -5.87 -3.56 -0.98
N PHE A 60 -6.13 -3.01 0.21
CA PHE A 60 -7.31 -2.20 0.49
C PHE A 60 -7.46 -1.07 -0.54
N VAL A 61 -6.39 -0.31 -0.80
CA VAL A 61 -6.41 0.76 -1.81
C VAL A 61 -6.61 0.21 -3.22
N CYS A 62 -5.91 -0.86 -3.59
CA CYS A 62 -6.04 -1.43 -4.94
C CYS A 62 -7.42 -2.00 -5.21
N ASP A 63 -8.12 -2.49 -4.19
CA ASP A 63 -9.47 -3.07 -4.32
C ASP A 63 -10.55 -1.98 -4.49
N GLN A 64 -10.23 -0.70 -4.31
CA GLN A 64 -11.15 0.43 -4.54
C GLN A 64 -11.20 0.92 -5.99
N PHE A 65 -10.23 0.53 -6.83
CA PHE A 65 -10.09 1.06 -8.19
C PHE A 65 -9.92 -0.05 -9.20
N ASP A 66 -10.69 -0.01 -10.29
CA ASP A 66 -10.40 -0.85 -11.44
C ASP A 66 -9.20 -0.26 -12.19
N SER A 67 -8.18 -1.09 -12.44
CA SER A 67 -7.04 -0.74 -13.28
C SER A 67 -7.42 -0.19 -14.67
N ASN A 68 -8.62 -0.51 -15.16
CA ASN A 68 -9.15 -0.04 -16.45
C ASN A 68 -9.82 1.34 -16.38
N GLU A 69 -10.10 1.89 -15.20
CA GLU A 69 -10.78 3.18 -15.01
C GLU A 69 -9.81 4.33 -14.66
N LEU A 70 -8.51 4.02 -14.55
CA LEU A 70 -7.44 4.98 -14.29
C LEU A 70 -6.75 5.35 -15.60
N GLU A 71 -7.44 6.15 -16.42
CA GLU A 71 -6.88 6.91 -17.54
C GLU A 71 -6.66 8.38 -17.15
#